data_AF-A0A962G5J1-F1
#
_entry.id   AF-A0A962G5J1-F1
#
_cell.length_a   1.000
_cell.length_b   1.000
_cell.length_c   1.000
_cell.angle_alpha   90.00
_cell.angle_beta   90.00
_cell.angle_gamma   90.00
#
_symmetry.space_group_name_H-M   'P 1'
#
loop_
_entity.id
_entity.type
_entity.pdbx_description
1 polymer ?
#
loop_
_entity_poly.entity_id
_entity_poly.type
_entity_poly.pdbx_seq_one_letter_code
_entity_poly.pdbx_strand_id
1 'polypeptide(L)' 'MGKLTTHVLDTMRGKPGAGIAIELFRLHADRRELLMRGLTNSDGRSHAPLLAEGAMQVGLY' A
#
# COMPACT_ATOMS: atom_id res chain seq x y z
N MET A 1 -6.48 11.57 -13.13
CA MET A 1 -7.00 10.53 -12.21
C MET A 1 -5.89 10.14 -11.25
N GLY A 2 -6.22 9.76 -10.00
CA GLY A 2 -5.22 9.51 -8.94
C GLY A 2 -4.75 8.06 -8.86
N LYS A 3 -3.62 7.84 -8.19
CA LYS A 3 -3.06 6.54 -7.81
C LYS A 3 -2.65 6.56 -6.33
N LEU A 4 -2.63 5.41 -5.67
CA LEU A 4 -2.17 5.26 -4.29
C LEU A 4 -0.84 4.52 -4.26
N THR A 5 0.16 5.08 -3.57
CA THR A 5 1.48 4.47 -3.38
C THR A 5 1.89 4.58 -1.91
N THR A 6 2.89 3.80 -1.50
CA THR A 6 3.46 3.87 -0.14
C THR A 6 4.99 3.80 -0.21
N HIS A 7 5.64 4.27 0.85
CA HIS A 7 7.08 4.15 1.07
C HIS A 7 7.31 3.96 2.57
N VAL A 8 8.09 2.93 2.92
CA VAL A 8 8.38 2.55 4.30
C VAL A 8 9.86 2.75 4.58
N LEU A 9 10.18 3.40 5.70
CA LEU A 9 11.54 3.64 6.17
C LEU A 9 11.77 2.87 7.49
N ASP A 10 12.87 2.10 7.56
CA ASP A 10 13.42 1.58 8.82
C ASP A 10 14.23 2.71 9.49
N THR A 11 13.64 3.34 10.52
CA THR A 11 14.26 4.44 11.25
C THR A 11 15.37 4.00 12.21
N MET A 12 15.42 2.71 12.60
CA MET A 12 16.51 2.18 13.43
C MET A 12 17.81 2.08 12.63
N ARG A 13 17.71 1.83 11.32
CA ARG A 13 18.87 1.67 10.42
C ARG A 13 19.07 2.83 9.45
N GLY A 14 18.11 3.74 9.34
CA GLY A 14 18.12 4.82 8.35
C GLY A 14 18.11 4.30 6.91
N LYS A 15 17.40 3.18 6.65
CA LYS A 15 17.36 2.51 5.35
C LYS A 15 15.92 2.20 4.92
N PRO A 16 15.64 1.98 3.63
CA PRO A 16 14.31 1.58 3.21
C PRO A 16 13.86 0.27 3.87
N GLY A 17 12.60 0.23 4.30
CA GLY A 17 11.98 -0.94 4.92
C GLY A 17 11.60 -1.98 3.87
N ALA A 18 12.56 -2.77 3.41
CA ALA A 18 12.36 -3.79 2.38
C ALA A 18 11.76 -5.10 2.94
N GLY A 19 10.99 -5.82 2.12
CA GLY A 19 10.41 -7.12 2.48
C GLY A 19 9.26 -7.06 3.50
N ILE A 20 8.69 -5.87 3.72
CA ILE A 20 7.58 -5.66 4.66
C ILE A 20 6.26 -6.05 3.98
N ALA A 21 5.47 -6.89 4.66
CA ALA A 21 4.15 -7.27 4.19
C ALA A 21 3.17 -6.09 4.25
N ILE A 22 2.43 -5.90 3.17
CA ILE A 22 1.42 -4.86 3.01
C ILE A 22 0.12 -5.50 2.56
N GLU A 23 -0.97 -5.11 3.21
CA GLU A 23 -2.33 -5.40 2.78
C GLU A 23 -3.08 -4.07 2.68
N LEU A 24 -3.78 -3.85 1.56
CA LEU A 24 -4.68 -2.72 1.40
C LEU A 24 -6.12 -3.24 1.48
N PHE A 25 -6.93 -2.61 2.32
CA PHE A 25 -8.35 -2.87 2.41
C PHE A 25 -9.14 -1.67 1.87
N ARG A 26 -10.39 -1.92 1.50
CA ARG A 26 -11.45 -0.91 1.46
C ARG A 26 -12.36 -1.17 2.64
N LEU A 27 -12.65 -0.11 3.39
CA LEU A 27 -13.52 -0.19 4.55
C LEU A 27 -14.94 0.23 4.12
N HIS A 28 -15.88 -0.69 4.35
CA HIS A 28 -17.30 -0.40 4.37
C HIS A 28 -17.75 -0.47 5.84
N ALA A 29 -18.97 -0.02 6.16
CA ALA A 29 -19.47 0.11 7.54
C ALA A 29 -19.07 -1.06 8.47
N ASP A 30 -19.34 -2.29 8.04
CA ASP A 30 -19.18 -3.48 8.90
C ASP A 30 -18.21 -4.51 8.30
N ARG A 31 -17.57 -4.19 7.15
CA ARG A 31 -16.70 -5.15 6.43
C ARG A 31 -15.43 -4.49 5.90
N ARG A 32 -14.37 -5.30 5.84
CA ARG A 32 -13.12 -4.96 5.16
C ARG A 32 -13.00 -5.79 3.90
N GLU A 33 -12.88 -5.14 2.77
CA GLU A 33 -12.66 -5.76 1.47
C GLU A 33 -11.17 -5.71 1.15
N LEU A 34 -10.51 -6.87 1.06
CA LEU A 34 -9.10 -6.92 0.68
C LEU A 34 -8.95 -6.54 -0.80
N LEU A 35 -8.20 -5.48 -1.09
CA LEU A 35 -7.94 -5.04 -2.47
C LEU A 35 -6.64 -5.61 -3.02
N MET A 36 -5.59 -5.68 -2.19
CA MET A 36 -4.29 -6.23 -2.61
C MET A 36 -3.44 -6.70 -1.43
N ARG A 37 -2.51 -7.62 -1.71
CA ARG A 37 -1.43 -8.07 -0.80
C ARG A 37 -0.09 -8.05 -1.52
N GLY A 38 0.97 -7.68 -0.83
CA GLY A 38 2.31 -7.60 -1.43
C GLY A 38 3.41 -7.34 -0.41
N LEU A 39 4.63 -7.21 -0.93
CA LEU A 39 5.82 -6.88 -0.15
C LEU A 39 6.42 -5.57 -0.65
N THR A 40 7.08 -4.82 0.23
CA THR A 40 7.95 -3.72 -0.19
C THR A 40 9.21 -4.25 -0.90
N ASN A 41 9.63 -3.54 -1.95
CA ASN A 41 10.86 -3.77 -2.69
C ASN A 41 12.09 -3.24 -1.92
N SER A 42 13.27 -3.32 -2.52
CA SER A 42 14.53 -2.86 -1.92
C SER A 42 14.60 -1.35 -1.64
N ASP A 43 13.73 -0.56 -2.26
CA ASP A 43 13.55 0.88 -2.00
C ASP A 43 12.41 1.15 -1.01
N GLY A 44 11.92 0.13 -0.29
CA GLY A 44 10.87 0.29 0.72
C GLY A 44 9.50 0.64 0.16
N ARG A 45 9.29 0.51 -1.16
CA ARG A 45 8.04 0.84 -1.86
C ARG A 45 7.34 -0.42 -2.36
N SER A 46 6.07 -0.35 -2.70
CA SER A 46 5.42 -1.44 -3.44
C SER A 46 5.95 -1.54 -4.89
N HIS A 47 5.98 -2.74 -5.47
CA HIS A 47 6.42 -2.96 -6.87
C HIS A 47 5.54 -2.23 -7.90
N ALA A 48 4.24 -2.14 -7.62
CA ALA A 48 3.25 -1.38 -8.38
C ALA A 48 2.50 -0.45 -7.42
N PRO A 49 1.76 0.56 -7.92
CA PRO A 49 0.84 1.31 -7.07
C PRO A 49 -0.13 0.38 -6.32
N LEU A 50 -0.42 0.69 -5.05
CA LEU A 50 -1.41 -0.07 -4.26
C LEU A 50 -2.80 0.04 -4.88
N LEU A 51 -3.09 1.18 -5.53
CA LEU A 51 -4.21 1.37 -6.45
C LEU A 51 -3.70 2.05 -7.71
N ALA A 52 -3.92 1.40 -8.85
CA ALA A 52 -3.61 1.97 -10.16
C ALA A 52 -4.58 3.10 -10.54
N GLU A 53 -4.25 3.81 -11.61
CA GLU A 53 -5.13 4.82 -12.17
C GLU A 53 -6.49 4.20 -12.55
N GLY A 54 -7.58 4.87 -12.19
CA GLY A 54 -8.95 4.38 -12.40
C GLY A 54 -9.46 3.38 -11.35
N ALA A 55 -8.59 2.80 -10.52
CA ALA A 55 -9.00 1.91 -9.43
C ALA A 55 -9.36 2.68 -8.14
N MET A 56 -8.85 3.90 -7.98
CA MET A 56 -9.10 4.74 -6.82
C MET A 56 -10.53 5.28 -6.83
N GLN A 57 -11.29 4.97 -5.79
CA GLN A 57 -12.66 5.46 -5.56
C GLN A 57 -12.71 6.26 -4.25
N VAL A 58 -13.62 7.23 -4.14
CA VAL A 58 -13.85 7.94 -2.87
C VAL A 58 -14.35 6.95 -1.81
N GLY A 59 -13.78 7.00 -0.62
CA GLY A 59 -14.15 6.11 0.48
C GLY A 59 -13.04 5.98 1.52
N LEU A 60 -13.22 5.02 2.42
CA LEU A 60 -12.25 4.66 3.43
C LEU A 60 -11.48 3.41 3.00
N TYR A 61 -10.19 3.38 3.29
CA TYR A 61 -9.26 2.31 2.96
C TYR A 61 -8.46 1.94 4.20
#